data_AF-A0A1Y4E297-F1
#
_entry.id   AF-A0A1Y4E297-F1
#
_cell.length_a   1.000
_cell.length_b   1.000
_cell.length_c   1.000
_cell.angle_alpha   90.00
_cell.angle_beta   90.00
_cell.angle_gamma   90.00
#
_symmetry.space_group_name_H-M   'P 1'
#
loop_
_entity.id
_entity.type
_entity.pdbx_description
1 polymer ?
#
loop_
_entity_poly.entity_id
_entity_poly.type
_entity_poly.pdbx_seq_one_letter_code
_entity_poly.pdbx_strand_id
1 'polypeptide(L)'
;MDALYDFLPVPSANAEDTTPRLYPKIVSRGTVTFEKLTEQIANHSGLTKGTILAVMDEIEYWTAQYLSDGYRVQIGNIGTASISLKANTEVYDPSDVHAQSIRFAKVRLTASKKFTKQCQGNVLRAPSGKKILRNPKVHSEEERLQLLQSYLESHAYITLKAYGELAGLPKTTAWRDLNKWTEAHLIGIEGRAPHRVYVKLP
;
A
#
# COMPACT_ATOMS: atom_id res chain seq x y z
N MET A 1 -23.04 6.00 -12.65
CA MET A 1 -22.40 4.74 -12.19
C MET A 1 -21.99 4.96 -10.76
N ASP A 2 -22.32 4.03 -9.87
CA ASP A 2 -22.08 4.20 -8.44
C ASP A 2 -20.85 3.43 -8.00
N ALA A 3 -20.08 4.00 -7.07
CA ALA A 3 -18.95 3.32 -6.45
C ALA A 3 -19.43 2.39 -5.34
N LEU A 4 -18.89 1.18 -5.27
CA LEU A 4 -19.22 0.25 -4.20
C LEU A 4 -18.34 0.53 -2.97
N TYR A 5 -18.91 0.43 -1.78
CA TYR A 5 -18.17 0.48 -0.53
C TYR A 5 -18.48 -0.70 0.39
N ASP A 6 -17.54 -1.00 1.28
CA ASP A 6 -17.69 -1.95 2.38
C ASP A 6 -17.13 -1.34 3.69
N PHE A 7 -17.33 -2.01 4.83
CA PHE A 7 -16.81 -1.56 6.12
C PHE A 7 -15.64 -2.43 6.57
N LEU A 8 -14.54 -1.77 6.94
CA LEU A 8 -13.40 -2.39 7.61
C LEU A 8 -13.29 -1.89 9.05
N PRO A 9 -12.83 -2.73 10.00
CA PRO A 9 -12.48 -2.28 11.33
C PRO A 9 -11.29 -1.31 11.25
N VAL A 10 -11.37 -0.22 12.00
CA VAL A 10 -10.22 0.64 12.25
C VAL A 10 -9.17 -0.20 12.98
N PRO A 11 -7.90 -0.23 12.51
CA PRO A 11 -6.84 -0.90 13.26
C PRO A 11 -6.65 -0.19 14.60
N SER A 12 -7.21 -0.73 15.69
CA SER A 12 -6.88 -0.28 17.04
C SER A 12 -5.55 -0.93 17.46
N ALA A 13 -4.62 -0.13 17.96
CA ALA A 13 -3.36 -0.65 18.52
C ALA A 13 -3.56 -1.29 19.91
N ASN A 14 -4.68 -1.02 20.58
CA ASN A 14 -5.06 -1.56 21.88
C ASN A 14 -6.57 -1.85 21.86
N ALA A 15 -7.01 -3.10 22.00
CA ALA A 15 -8.41 -3.39 22.31
C ALA A 15 -8.53 -4.81 22.89
N GLU A 16 -8.71 -4.90 24.20
CA GLU A 16 -9.22 -6.13 24.82
C GLU A 16 -10.73 -6.07 25.10
N ASP A 17 -11.44 -4.94 24.94
CA ASP A 17 -12.86 -4.95 25.36
C ASP A 17 -13.83 -3.95 24.70
N THR A 18 -13.58 -3.48 23.48
CA THR A 18 -14.53 -2.61 22.76
C THR A 18 -14.78 -3.05 21.33
N THR A 19 -16.05 -3.06 20.92
CA THR A 19 -16.46 -3.35 19.53
C THR A 19 -15.70 -2.43 18.57
N PRO A 20 -15.02 -2.97 17.56
CA PRO A 20 -14.12 -2.17 16.73
C PRO A 20 -14.91 -1.18 15.90
N ARG A 21 -14.53 0.11 15.98
CA ARG A 21 -15.08 1.17 15.13
C ARG A 21 -14.86 0.79 13.67
N LEU A 22 -15.91 0.89 12.85
CA LEU A 22 -15.84 0.61 11.41
C LEU A 22 -15.61 1.90 10.61
N TYR A 23 -14.89 1.79 9.49
CA TYR A 23 -14.76 2.87 8.50
C TYR A 23 -15.12 2.39 7.09
N PRO A 24 -15.77 3.23 6.26
CA PRO A 24 -16.09 2.89 4.89
C PRO A 24 -14.81 2.85 4.04
N LYS A 25 -14.70 1.81 3.22
CA LYS A 25 -13.62 1.67 2.23
C LYS A 25 -14.23 1.33 0.87
N ILE A 26 -13.72 1.96 -0.18
CA ILE A 26 -14.14 1.68 -1.55
C ILE A 26 -13.78 0.23 -1.93
N VAL A 27 -14.74 -0.49 -2.51
CA VAL A 27 -14.49 -1.76 -3.20
C VAL A 27 -13.98 -1.41 -4.59
N SER A 28 -12.68 -1.65 -4.81
CA SER A 28 -12.06 -1.37 -6.11
C SER A 28 -12.70 -2.22 -7.21
N ARG A 29 -12.99 -1.60 -8.36
CA ARG A 29 -13.42 -2.30 -9.60
C ARG A 29 -12.22 -2.72 -10.47
N GLY A 30 -11.02 -2.61 -9.93
CA GLY A 30 -9.76 -2.75 -10.67
C GLY A 30 -9.13 -1.41 -11.01
N THR A 31 -7.98 -1.47 -11.66
CA THR A 31 -7.21 -0.30 -12.11
C THR A 31 -7.43 -0.11 -13.60
N VAL A 32 -7.77 1.11 -14.03
CA VAL A 32 -7.77 1.46 -15.45
C VAL A 32 -6.33 1.74 -15.85
N THR A 33 -5.79 0.95 -16.78
CA THR A 33 -4.43 1.15 -17.29
C THR A 33 -4.37 2.38 -18.21
N PHE A 34 -3.18 2.94 -18.37
CA PHE A 34 -2.98 4.07 -19.27
C PHE A 34 -3.27 3.71 -20.73
N GLU A 35 -2.98 2.48 -21.16
CA GLU A 35 -3.34 1.96 -22.48
C GLU A 35 -4.85 1.97 -22.71
N LYS A 36 -5.63 1.48 -21.73
CA LYS A 36 -7.09 1.48 -21.82
C LYS A 36 -7.65 2.90 -21.86
N LEU A 37 -7.09 3.81 -21.06
CA LEU A 37 -7.47 5.22 -21.09
C LEU A 37 -7.13 5.86 -22.45
N THR A 38 -5.95 5.57 -23.00
CA THR A 38 -5.51 6.06 -24.30
C THR A 38 -6.43 5.60 -25.42
N GLU A 39 -6.83 4.33 -25.41
CA GLU A 39 -7.78 3.78 -26.37
C GLU A 39 -9.16 4.45 -26.26
N GLN A 40 -9.63 4.72 -25.04
CA GLN A 40 -10.86 5.49 -24.83
C GLN A 40 -10.73 6.91 -25.39
N ILE A 41 -9.63 7.62 -25.12
CA ILE A 41 -9.43 8.98 -25.62
C ILE A 41 -9.38 8.98 -27.16
N ALA A 42 -8.60 8.09 -27.78
CA ALA A 42 -8.48 8.01 -29.24
C ALA A 42 -9.86 7.81 -29.90
N ASN A 43 -10.67 6.89 -29.37
CA ASN A 43 -12.01 6.61 -29.88
C ASN A 43 -12.98 7.80 -29.75
N HIS A 44 -12.70 8.79 -28.88
CA HIS A 44 -13.58 9.93 -28.60
C HIS A 44 -13.02 11.29 -29.07
N SER A 45 -11.78 11.38 -29.56
CA SER A 45 -11.10 12.67 -29.81
C SER A 45 -10.49 12.85 -31.20
N GLY A 46 -10.56 11.85 -32.08
CA GLY A 46 -9.90 11.89 -33.40
C GLY A 46 -8.37 11.84 -33.34
N LEU A 47 -7.78 11.85 -32.14
CA LEU A 47 -6.36 11.68 -31.92
C LEU A 47 -5.96 10.21 -32.08
N THR A 48 -4.77 9.98 -32.63
CA THR A 48 -4.20 8.63 -32.64
C THR A 48 -3.67 8.26 -31.25
N LYS A 49 -3.63 6.96 -30.94
CA LYS A 49 -3.01 6.47 -29.71
C LYS A 49 -1.56 6.96 -29.58
N GLY A 50 -0.79 6.93 -30.67
CA GLY A 50 0.60 7.39 -30.70
C GLY A 50 0.75 8.86 -30.31
N THR A 51 -0.14 9.73 -30.81
CA THR A 51 -0.16 11.16 -30.44
C THR A 51 -0.43 11.36 -28.95
N ILE A 52 -1.38 10.62 -28.37
CA ILE A 52 -1.74 10.74 -26.95
C ILE A 52 -0.57 10.30 -26.05
N LEU A 53 0.10 9.19 -26.40
CA LEU A 53 1.28 8.71 -25.68
C LEU A 53 2.40 9.76 -25.74
N ALA A 54 2.72 10.25 -26.93
CA ALA A 54 3.77 11.26 -27.12
C ALA A 54 3.50 12.55 -26.31
N VAL A 55 2.25 13.01 -26.26
CA VAL A 55 1.89 14.18 -25.44
C VAL A 55 2.08 13.91 -23.95
N MET A 56 1.73 12.71 -23.48
CA MET A 56 1.94 12.35 -22.07
C MET A 56 3.43 12.28 -21.74
N ASP A 57 4.24 11.67 -22.61
CA ASP A 57 5.69 11.58 -22.45
C ASP A 57 6.33 12.99 -22.36
N GLU A 58 5.91 13.93 -23.21
CA GLU A 58 6.35 15.33 -23.15
C GLU A 58 5.93 16.02 -21.85
N ILE A 59 4.69 15.81 -21.39
CA ILE A 59 4.23 16.37 -20.10
C ILE A 59 5.10 15.82 -18.96
N GLU A 60 5.40 14.53 -18.95
CA GLU A 60 6.25 13.90 -17.94
C GLU A 60 7.68 14.45 -17.98
N TYR A 61 8.26 14.56 -19.18
CA TYR A 61 9.61 15.10 -19.39
C TYR A 61 9.73 16.53 -18.87
N TRP A 62 8.87 17.45 -19.34
CA TRP A 62 8.92 18.85 -18.91
C TRP A 62 8.55 19.02 -17.44
N THR A 63 7.63 18.21 -16.92
CA THR A 63 7.33 18.22 -15.48
C THR A 63 8.58 17.87 -14.67
N ALA A 64 9.35 16.88 -15.08
CA ALA A 64 10.59 16.50 -14.40
C ALA A 64 11.61 17.65 -14.40
N GLN A 65 11.83 18.29 -15.55
CA GLN A 65 12.76 19.44 -15.66
C GLN A 65 12.34 20.61 -14.77
N TYR A 66 11.07 21.01 -14.82
CA TYR A 66 10.59 22.12 -14.01
C TYR A 66 10.62 21.81 -12.50
N LEU A 67 10.36 20.55 -12.11
CA LEU A 67 10.48 20.15 -10.71
C LEU A 67 11.93 20.18 -10.22
N SER A 68 12.91 19.78 -11.04
CA SER A 68 14.33 19.90 -10.68
C SER A 68 14.77 21.35 -10.53
N ASP A 69 14.16 22.25 -11.29
CA ASP A 69 14.38 23.69 -11.20
C ASP A 69 13.63 24.36 -10.03
N GLY A 70 12.90 23.57 -9.23
CA GLY A 70 12.19 24.04 -8.04
C GLY A 70 10.81 24.64 -8.30
N TYR A 71 10.30 24.59 -9.54
CA TYR A 71 8.95 25.01 -9.84
C TYR A 71 7.90 24.01 -9.31
N ARG A 72 6.66 24.48 -9.23
CA ARG A 72 5.49 23.61 -9.10
C ARG A 72 4.77 23.59 -10.44
N VAL A 73 4.47 22.41 -10.94
CA VAL A 73 3.90 22.25 -12.29
C VAL A 73 2.43 21.91 -12.17
N GLN A 74 1.58 22.75 -12.73
CA GLN A 74 0.15 22.48 -12.81
C GLN A 74 -0.14 21.57 -14.00
N ILE A 75 -0.74 20.41 -13.74
CA ILE A 75 -1.15 19.45 -14.77
C ILE A 75 -2.62 19.69 -15.09
N GLY A 76 -2.86 20.60 -16.04
CA GLY A 76 -4.19 21.04 -16.46
C GLY A 76 -5.08 21.41 -15.27
N ASN A 77 -6.30 20.88 -15.26
CA ASN A 77 -7.23 21.06 -14.14
C ASN A 77 -7.13 19.96 -13.07
N ILE A 78 -6.33 18.91 -13.29
CA ILE A 78 -6.27 17.73 -12.42
C ILE A 78 -5.63 18.09 -11.08
N GLY A 79 -4.50 18.79 -11.12
CA GLY A 79 -3.74 19.06 -9.92
C GLY A 79 -2.38 19.71 -10.16
N THR A 80 -1.54 19.65 -9.15
CA THR A 80 -0.20 20.25 -9.16
C THR A 80 0.83 19.25 -8.67
N ALA A 81 1.90 19.10 -9.44
CA ALA A 81 3.11 18.40 -9.06
C ALA A 81 4.05 19.35 -8.30
N SER A 82 4.63 18.86 -7.22
CA SER A 82 5.60 19.60 -6.42
C SER A 82 6.61 18.65 -5.81
N ILE A 83 7.81 19.13 -5.54
CA ILE A 83 8.84 18.33 -4.88
C ILE A 83 9.00 18.74 -3.41
N SER A 84 9.37 17.79 -2.57
CA SER A 84 9.75 18.06 -1.18
C SER A 84 11.25 17.87 -1.01
N LEU A 85 11.86 18.64 -0.11
CA LEU A 85 13.26 18.47 0.28
C LEU A 85 13.37 17.69 1.58
N LYS A 86 14.52 17.04 1.79
CA LYS A 86 14.91 16.39 3.05
C LYS A 86 16.38 16.69 3.33
N ALA A 87 16.66 17.06 4.57
CA ALA A 87 18.02 17.14 5.08
C ALA A 87 18.53 15.75 5.51
N ASN A 88 19.84 15.51 5.35
CA ASN A 88 20.46 14.27 5.78
C ASN A 88 20.71 14.21 7.30
N THR A 89 20.67 15.35 7.97
CA THR A 89 20.84 15.50 9.42
C THR A 89 19.66 16.27 10.02
N GLU A 90 19.50 16.17 11.33
CA GLU A 90 18.56 17.01 12.08
C GLU A 90 19.11 18.43 12.14
N VAL A 91 18.24 19.41 11.88
CA VAL A 91 18.59 20.81 11.73
C VAL A 91 17.85 21.60 12.80
N TYR A 92 18.59 22.24 13.69
CA TYR A 92 18.03 23.09 14.75
C TYR A 92 18.34 24.57 14.50
N ASP A 93 19.47 24.89 13.87
CA ASP A 93 19.84 26.22 13.38
C ASP A 93 20.06 26.19 11.85
N PRO A 94 19.52 27.15 11.08
CA PRO A 94 19.78 27.26 9.64
C PRO A 94 21.27 27.37 9.27
N SER A 95 22.11 27.90 10.16
CA SER A 95 23.55 28.11 9.94
C SER A 95 24.35 26.81 9.91
N ASP A 96 23.81 25.75 10.53
CA ASP A 96 24.43 24.42 10.62
C ASP A 96 24.19 23.55 9.37
N VAL A 97 23.53 24.10 8.34
CA VAL A 97 23.11 23.37 7.15
C VAL A 97 23.72 23.95 5.90
N HIS A 98 24.38 23.08 5.16
CA HIS A 98 24.89 23.40 3.83
C HIS A 98 23.96 22.86 2.76
N ALA A 99 23.90 23.51 1.60
CA ALA A 99 23.08 23.04 0.48
C ALA A 99 23.37 21.57 0.10
N GLN A 100 24.62 21.12 0.27
CA GLN A 100 25.07 19.76 0.02
C GLN A 100 24.43 18.70 0.95
N SER A 101 23.95 19.09 2.14
CA SER A 101 23.25 18.19 3.06
C SER A 101 21.73 18.13 2.81
N ILE A 102 21.23 18.93 1.86
CA ILE A 102 19.81 18.96 1.45
C ILE A 102 19.68 18.23 0.12
N ARG A 103 18.68 17.35 0.01
CA ARG A 103 18.37 16.63 -1.22
C ARG A 103 16.89 16.63 -1.53
N PHE A 104 16.57 16.39 -2.80
CA PHE A 104 15.23 16.05 -3.22
C PHE A 104 14.75 14.76 -2.51
N ALA A 105 13.51 14.78 -2.02
CA ALA A 105 12.91 13.66 -1.32
C ALA A 105 11.82 13.01 -2.16
N LYS A 106 10.56 13.46 -2.05
CA LYS A 106 9.42 12.88 -2.78
C LYS A 106 8.75 13.92 -3.67
N VAL A 107 8.27 13.45 -4.82
CA VAL A 107 7.31 14.19 -5.64
C VAL A 107 5.91 13.99 -5.04
N ARG A 108 5.15 15.08 -4.92
CA ARG A 108 3.78 15.13 -4.43
C ARG A 108 2.87 15.62 -5.54
N LEU A 109 1.89 14.80 -5.90
CA LEU A 109 0.78 15.18 -6.76
C LEU A 109 -0.42 15.53 -5.89
N THR A 110 -0.82 16.80 -5.92
CA THR A 110 -1.97 17.30 -5.17
C THR A 110 -3.12 17.56 -6.12
N ALA A 111 -4.23 16.85 -5.96
CA ALA A 111 -5.43 17.07 -6.75
C ALA A 111 -5.99 18.48 -6.52
N SER A 112 -6.45 19.13 -7.58
CA SER A 112 -7.06 20.45 -7.49
C SER A 112 -8.43 20.37 -6.80
N LYS A 113 -8.81 21.40 -6.04
CA LYS A 113 -10.11 21.45 -5.36
C LYS A 113 -11.28 21.31 -6.34
N LYS A 114 -11.16 21.89 -7.54
CA LYS A 114 -12.18 21.82 -8.59
C LYS A 114 -12.33 20.40 -9.13
N PHE A 115 -11.20 19.74 -9.40
CA PHE A 115 -11.19 18.35 -9.88
C PHE A 115 -11.74 17.39 -8.83
N THR A 116 -11.34 17.52 -7.55
CA THR A 116 -11.88 16.70 -6.46
C THR A 116 -13.40 16.82 -6.34
N LYS A 117 -13.97 18.02 -6.50
CA LYS A 117 -15.42 18.21 -6.52
C LYS A 117 -16.08 17.53 -7.73
N GLN A 118 -15.46 17.61 -8.91
CA GLN A 118 -15.95 16.95 -10.12
C GLN A 118 -15.93 15.42 -10.02
N CYS A 119 -14.99 14.84 -9.28
CA CYS A 119 -14.88 13.39 -9.09
C CYS A 119 -15.87 12.81 -8.07
N GLN A 120 -16.68 13.64 -7.41
CA GLN A 120 -17.69 13.15 -6.49
C GLN A 120 -18.76 12.34 -7.25
N GLY A 121 -19.19 11.25 -6.64
CA GLY A 121 -20.21 10.37 -7.21
C GLY A 121 -20.99 9.67 -6.10
N ASN A 122 -22.04 8.97 -6.50
CA ASN A 122 -22.87 8.21 -5.58
C ASN A 122 -22.16 6.93 -5.12
N VAL A 123 -22.48 6.49 -3.90
CA VAL A 123 -21.95 5.27 -3.31
C VAL A 123 -23.06 4.29 -2.96
N LEU A 124 -22.83 3.00 -3.20
CA LEU A 124 -23.74 1.92 -2.85
C LEU A 124 -23.02 0.86 -2.02
N ARG A 125 -23.77 0.22 -1.12
CA ARG A 125 -23.22 -0.86 -0.31
C ARG A 125 -22.90 -2.06 -1.20
N ALA A 126 -21.71 -2.63 -1.06
CA ALA A 126 -21.33 -3.82 -1.80
C ALA A 126 -22.22 -5.03 -1.45
N PRO A 127 -22.79 -5.73 -2.46
CA PRO A 127 -23.53 -6.97 -2.22
C PRO A 127 -22.60 -8.06 -1.70
N SER A 128 -23.14 -9.10 -1.07
CA SER A 128 -22.37 -10.12 -0.35
C SER A 128 -21.20 -10.74 -1.15
N GLY A 129 -21.34 -10.96 -2.46
CA GLY A 129 -20.27 -11.50 -3.32
C GLY A 129 -19.23 -10.48 -3.82
N LYS A 130 -19.38 -9.19 -3.50
CA LYS A 130 -18.45 -8.12 -3.89
C LYS A 130 -17.91 -7.33 -2.69
N LYS A 131 -18.15 -7.83 -1.47
CA LYS A 131 -17.57 -7.26 -0.25
C LYS A 131 -16.06 -7.39 -0.29
N ILE A 132 -15.36 -6.51 0.43
CA ILE A 132 -13.91 -6.63 0.57
C ILE A 132 -13.68 -7.95 1.28
N LEU A 133 -12.97 -8.88 0.62
CA LEU A 133 -12.61 -10.15 1.22
C LEU A 133 -11.86 -9.84 2.52
N ARG A 134 -12.55 -10.06 3.64
CA ARG A 134 -11.88 -10.26 4.93
C ARG A 134 -11.12 -11.55 4.75
N ASN A 135 -9.83 -11.55 5.08
CA ASN A 135 -9.01 -12.74 4.94
C ASN A 135 -9.77 -13.92 5.62
N PRO A 136 -10.25 -14.92 4.86
CA PRO A 136 -11.34 -15.79 5.30
C PRO A 136 -10.95 -16.73 6.44
N LYS A 137 -9.64 -16.90 6.69
CA LYS A 137 -9.11 -17.57 7.87
C LYS A 137 -8.86 -16.54 8.97
N VAL A 138 -9.94 -16.10 9.63
CA VAL A 138 -9.81 -15.47 10.96
C VAL A 138 -9.59 -16.60 11.96
N HIS A 139 -8.44 -17.26 11.89
CA HIS A 139 -7.97 -18.01 13.03
C HIS A 139 -7.59 -16.98 14.10
N SER A 140 -8.01 -17.17 15.35
CA SER A 140 -7.51 -16.35 16.45
C SER A 140 -5.98 -16.43 16.48
N GLU A 141 -5.32 -15.51 17.18
CA GLU A 141 -3.87 -15.64 17.34
C GLU A 141 -3.49 -16.97 18.01
N GLU A 142 -4.28 -17.44 18.98
CA GLU A 142 -4.04 -18.72 19.63
C GLU A 142 -4.25 -19.90 18.68
N GLU A 143 -5.31 -19.88 17.87
CA GLU A 143 -5.56 -20.93 16.87
C GLU A 143 -4.42 -21.01 15.84
N ARG A 144 -3.87 -19.87 15.43
CA ARG A 144 -2.71 -19.85 14.51
C ARG A 144 -1.45 -20.39 15.17
N LEU A 145 -1.23 -20.08 16.45
CA LEU A 145 -0.12 -20.62 17.21
C LEU A 145 -0.26 -22.14 17.39
N GLN A 146 -1.45 -22.63 17.74
CA GLN A 146 -1.72 -24.06 17.86
C GLN A 146 -1.53 -24.79 16.53
N LEU A 147 -1.98 -24.20 15.41
CA LEU A 147 -1.77 -24.74 14.08
C LEU A 147 -0.28 -24.85 13.73
N LEU A 148 0.50 -23.81 14.06
CA LEU A 148 1.96 -23.80 13.88
C LEU A 148 2.64 -24.86 14.75
N GLN A 149 2.29 -24.94 16.03
CA GLN A 149 2.86 -25.90 16.98
C GLN A 149 2.56 -27.35 16.55
N SER A 150 1.32 -27.64 16.16
CA SER A 150 0.91 -28.96 15.65
C SER A 150 1.69 -29.34 14.38
N TYR A 151 1.98 -28.37 13.51
CA TYR A 151 2.83 -28.60 12.34
C TYR A 151 4.26 -28.95 12.74
N LEU A 152 4.83 -28.22 13.70
CA LEU A 152 6.19 -28.42 14.21
C LEU A 152 6.36 -29.69 15.05
N GLU A 153 5.28 -30.35 15.47
CA GLU A 153 5.34 -31.69 16.07
C GLU A 153 5.65 -32.79 15.04
N SER A 154 5.16 -32.61 13.81
CA SER A 154 5.36 -33.57 12.71
C SER A 154 6.50 -33.18 11.77
N HIS A 155 6.96 -31.93 11.82
CA HIS A 155 7.99 -31.38 10.92
C HIS A 155 9.10 -30.69 11.70
N ALA A 156 10.35 -30.96 11.34
CA ALA A 156 11.52 -30.40 12.03
C ALA A 156 11.60 -28.86 11.97
N TYR A 157 11.08 -28.25 10.89
CA TYR A 157 11.10 -26.81 10.69
C TYR A 157 9.96 -26.35 9.79
N ILE A 158 9.71 -25.04 9.77
CA ILE A 158 8.79 -24.38 8.85
C ILE A 158 9.39 -23.08 8.30
N THR A 159 9.06 -22.77 7.05
CA THR A 159 9.48 -21.51 6.40
C THR A 159 8.36 -20.48 6.48
N LEU A 160 8.69 -19.19 6.34
CA LEU A 160 7.70 -18.11 6.26
C LEU A 160 6.63 -18.37 5.19
N LYS A 161 7.05 -18.89 4.03
CA LYS A 161 6.14 -19.21 2.93
C LYS A 161 5.20 -20.35 3.30
N ALA A 162 5.73 -21.46 3.83
CA ALA A 162 4.94 -22.61 4.24
C ALA A 162 3.94 -22.25 5.35
N TYR A 163 4.35 -21.45 6.34
CA TYR A 163 3.44 -20.96 7.37
C TYR A 163 2.34 -20.05 6.79
N GLY A 164 2.69 -19.13 5.89
CA GLY A 164 1.72 -18.27 5.23
C GLY A 164 0.66 -19.07 4.46
N GLU A 165 1.07 -20.16 3.79
CA GLU A 165 0.16 -21.08 3.09
C GLU A 165 -0.71 -21.89 4.07
N LEU A 166 -0.09 -22.46 5.12
CA LEU A 166 -0.76 -23.22 6.19
C LEU A 166 -1.89 -22.39 6.85
N ALA A 167 -1.55 -21.19 7.31
CA ALA A 167 -2.47 -20.28 7.99
C ALA A 167 -3.35 -19.46 7.02
N GLY A 168 -3.10 -19.52 5.71
CA GLY A 168 -3.77 -18.70 4.68
C GLY A 168 -3.63 -17.19 4.92
N LEU A 169 -2.43 -16.77 5.28
CA LEU A 169 -2.10 -15.39 5.62
C LEU A 169 -1.24 -14.73 4.51
N PRO A 170 -1.42 -13.42 4.27
CA PRO A 170 -0.46 -12.64 3.50
C PRO A 170 0.92 -12.72 4.12
N LYS A 171 1.97 -12.65 3.29
CA LYS A 171 3.38 -12.72 3.71
C LYS A 171 3.72 -11.77 4.86
N THR A 172 3.18 -10.56 4.87
CA THR A 172 3.42 -9.55 5.91
C THR A 172 2.83 -9.95 7.25
N THR A 173 1.60 -10.46 7.26
CA THR A 173 0.93 -10.94 8.48
C THR A 173 1.61 -12.19 9.02
N ALA A 174 1.92 -13.15 8.14
CA ALA A 174 2.64 -14.37 8.50
C ALA A 174 4.01 -14.06 9.13
N TRP A 175 4.72 -13.07 8.58
CA TRP A 175 6.01 -12.63 9.11
C TRP A 175 5.87 -11.97 10.48
N ARG A 176 4.81 -11.16 10.67
CA ARG A 176 4.54 -10.50 11.95
C ARG A 176 4.26 -11.51 13.07
N ASP A 177 3.48 -12.55 12.79
CA ASP A 177 3.21 -13.61 13.78
C ASP A 177 4.47 -14.36 14.17
N LEU A 178 5.23 -14.84 13.18
CA LEU A 178 6.44 -15.63 13.44
C LEU A 178 7.48 -14.82 14.22
N ASN A 179 7.67 -13.53 13.88
CA ASN A 179 8.53 -12.66 14.66
C ASN A 179 8.01 -12.47 16.10
N LYS A 180 6.71 -12.20 16.27
CA LYS A 180 6.09 -12.04 17.59
C LYS A 180 6.31 -13.29 18.46
N TRP A 181 6.12 -14.48 17.90
CA TRP A 181 6.27 -15.74 18.64
C TRP A 181 7.73 -16.11 18.88
N THR A 182 8.67 -15.71 18.02
CA THR A 182 10.09 -15.83 18.34
C THR A 182 10.48 -14.88 19.47
N GLU A 183 10.05 -13.62 19.42
CA GLU A 183 10.31 -12.65 20.49
C GLU A 183 9.71 -13.11 21.83
N ALA A 184 8.54 -13.74 21.78
CA ALA A 184 7.89 -14.36 22.94
C ALA A 184 8.48 -15.72 23.35
N HIS A 185 9.53 -16.21 22.69
CA HIS A 185 10.18 -17.50 22.99
C HIS A 185 9.21 -18.70 22.95
N LEU A 186 8.26 -18.68 22.02
CA LEU A 186 7.33 -19.79 21.77
C LEU A 186 7.84 -20.73 20.66
N ILE A 187 8.71 -20.21 19.77
CA ILE A 187 9.36 -20.93 18.67
C ILE A 187 10.80 -20.44 18.51
N GLY A 188 11.67 -21.30 18.00
CA GLY A 188 13.07 -20.98 17.69
C GLY A 188 13.23 -20.43 16.28
N ILE A 189 14.35 -19.75 16.03
CA ILE A 189 14.81 -19.38 14.70
C ILE A 189 16.17 -20.02 14.44
N GLU A 190 16.32 -20.62 13.27
CA GLU A 190 17.60 -21.08 12.75
C GLU A 190 17.92 -20.42 11.40
N GLY A 191 19.21 -20.22 11.15
CA GLY A 191 19.72 -19.61 9.94
C GLY A 191 19.62 -18.08 9.90
N ARG A 192 20.00 -17.51 8.75
CA ARG A 192 19.93 -16.07 8.45
C ARG A 192 19.17 -15.85 7.15
N ALA A 193 18.63 -14.65 6.95
CA ALA A 193 17.98 -14.31 5.69
C ALA A 193 18.95 -14.56 4.51
N PRO A 194 18.51 -15.20 3.41
CA PRO A 194 17.11 -15.59 3.10
C PRO A 194 16.69 -16.97 3.61
N HIS A 195 17.62 -17.81 4.09
CA HIS A 195 17.39 -19.20 4.52
C HIS A 195 16.94 -19.34 5.98
N ARG A 196 16.18 -18.35 6.47
CA ARG A 196 15.65 -18.37 7.83
C ARG A 196 14.51 -19.38 7.93
N VAL A 197 14.62 -20.28 8.89
CA VAL A 197 13.59 -21.26 9.24
C VAL A 197 13.18 -21.11 10.70
N TYR A 198 11.97 -21.53 11.02
CA TYR A 198 11.41 -21.50 12.36
C TYR A 198 11.26 -22.94 12.86
N VAL A 199 11.66 -23.20 14.09
CA VAL A 199 11.76 -24.55 14.68
C VAL A 199 11.03 -24.62 16.01
N LYS A 200 10.72 -25.84 16.47
CA LYS A 200 10.24 -26.07 17.83
C LYS A 200 11.39 -25.81 18.81
N LEU A 201 11.11 -25.15 19.93
CA LEU A 201 12.09 -25.03 21.01
C LEU A 201 12.24 -26.40 21.72
N PRO A 202 13.45 -26.74 22.19
CA PRO A 202 13.70 -27.98 22.93
C PRO A 202 12.97 -28.01 24.29
#